data_AF-A0A5C7ET47-F1
#
_entry.id   AF-A0A5C7ET47-F1
#
_cell.length_a   1.000
_cell.length_b   1.000
_cell.length_c   1.000
_cell.angle_alpha   90.00
_cell.angle_beta   90.00
_cell.angle_gamma   90.00
#
_symmetry.space_group_name_H-M   'P 1'
#
loop_
_entity.id
_entity.type
_entity.pdbx_description
1 polymer ?
#
loop_
_entity_poly.entity_id
_entity_poly.type
_entity_poly.pdbx_seq_one_letter_code
_entity_poly.pdbx_strand_id
1 'polypeptide(L)'
;MVEQPKVIDLRQEPASRVRSAAFYALRDLRRGERVTLLTAEEPTLILEAVNLQLRGHLAWTAFPEAGAWRAEVGLRADVPPRDVIDLLARHHAWLDGLFARALQLVNAGAVDQAAPLFACFSAGLRAHIAVEDGVLAERLPVPTQPAGDDPLSIMLREHREILSQLALLERCLTPGAPEAAEAGAFFAILSGTLAKHEHREENNLFPLWSRGLADLPPEERQRLLEDLQGRLPFADGSG
;
A
#
# COMPACT_ATOMS: atom_id res chain seq x y z
N MET A 1 -24.32 -12.30 11.19
CA MET A 1 -24.42 -11.85 12.60
C MET A 1 -23.45 -10.69 12.70
N VAL A 2 -23.93 -9.45 12.82
CA VAL A 2 -23.04 -8.28 12.89
C VAL A 2 -22.45 -8.28 14.30
N GLU A 3 -21.17 -8.58 14.44
CA GLU A 3 -20.47 -8.45 15.73
C GLU A 3 -20.64 -7.02 16.24
N GLN A 4 -20.97 -6.88 17.52
CA GLN A 4 -21.04 -5.55 18.12
C GLN A 4 -19.64 -4.94 18.10
N PRO A 5 -19.47 -3.68 17.66
CA PRO A 5 -18.17 -3.03 17.61
C PRO A 5 -17.57 -3.01 19.01
N LYS A 6 -16.32 -3.47 19.13
CA LYS A 6 -15.58 -3.51 20.40
C LYS A 6 -15.33 -2.07 20.85
N VAL A 7 -15.94 -1.66 21.98
CA VAL A 7 -15.75 -0.33 22.57
C VAL A 7 -14.64 -0.38 23.62
N ILE A 8 -13.68 0.53 23.52
CA ILE A 8 -12.58 0.71 24.47
C ILE A 8 -12.64 2.13 25.03
N ASP A 9 -12.87 2.25 26.33
CA ASP A 9 -12.90 3.54 27.02
C ASP A 9 -11.53 3.89 27.59
N LEU A 10 -10.92 4.92 27.03
CA LEU A 10 -9.61 5.44 27.42
C LEU A 10 -9.70 6.79 28.14
N ARG A 11 -10.92 7.27 28.47
CA ARG A 11 -11.11 8.61 29.08
C ARG A 11 -10.46 8.74 30.47
N GLN A 12 -10.31 7.63 31.18
CA GLN A 12 -9.69 7.58 32.51
C GLN A 12 -8.22 7.15 32.46
N GLU A 13 -7.69 6.84 31.26
CA GLU A 13 -6.29 6.48 31.13
C GLU A 13 -5.40 7.72 31.34
N PRO A 14 -4.31 7.60 32.12
CA PRO A 14 -3.33 8.67 32.21
C PRO A 14 -2.80 9.05 30.82
N ALA A 15 -2.55 10.34 30.59
CA ALA A 15 -2.00 10.83 29.31
C ALA A 15 -0.69 10.12 28.89
N SER A 16 0.11 9.64 29.86
CA SER A 16 1.33 8.87 29.60
C SER A 16 1.09 7.43 29.10
N ARG A 17 -0.13 6.89 29.28
CA ARG A 17 -0.49 5.49 28.95
C ARG A 17 -1.52 5.37 27.83
N VAL A 18 -2.31 6.41 27.55
CA VAL A 18 -3.37 6.40 26.54
C VAL A 18 -2.90 5.87 25.18
N ARG A 19 -1.71 6.28 24.73
CA ARG A 19 -1.12 5.83 23.46
C ARG A 19 -0.81 4.33 23.46
N SER A 20 -0.20 3.83 24.55
CA SER A 20 0.12 2.42 24.68
C SER A 20 -1.15 1.56 24.78
N ALA A 21 -2.16 2.03 25.53
CA ALA A 21 -3.45 1.36 25.62
C ALA A 21 -4.15 1.28 24.25
N ALA A 22 -4.17 2.39 23.49
CA ALA A 22 -4.69 2.41 22.13
C ALA A 22 -3.92 1.46 21.19
N PHE A 23 -2.58 1.40 21.28
CA PHE A 23 -1.78 0.46 20.51
C PHE A 23 -2.17 -1.00 20.78
N TYR A 24 -2.24 -1.42 22.05
CA TYR A 24 -2.62 -2.80 22.39
C TYR A 24 -4.07 -3.13 22.02
N ALA A 25 -4.96 -2.15 22.02
CA ALA A 25 -6.34 -2.33 21.58
C ALA A 25 -6.46 -2.57 20.06
N LEU A 26 -5.56 -1.99 19.27
CA LEU A 26 -5.66 -1.92 17.81
C LEU A 26 -4.66 -2.84 17.07
N ARG A 27 -3.57 -3.28 17.70
CA ARG A 27 -2.50 -4.06 17.04
C ARG A 27 -2.94 -5.40 16.44
N ASP A 28 -4.01 -5.98 16.99
CA ASP A 28 -4.50 -7.32 16.63
C ASP A 28 -5.77 -7.25 15.75
N LEU A 29 -6.10 -6.05 15.23
CA LEU A 29 -7.29 -5.81 14.41
C LEU A 29 -7.22 -6.61 13.09
N ARG A 30 -8.30 -7.32 12.77
CA ARG A 30 -8.43 -8.13 11.56
C ARG A 30 -9.33 -7.46 10.52
N ARG A 31 -9.31 -7.99 9.29
CA ARG A 31 -10.20 -7.49 8.22
C ARG A 31 -11.66 -7.63 8.62
N GLY A 32 -12.42 -6.56 8.40
CA GLY A 32 -13.83 -6.44 8.76
C GLY A 32 -14.07 -6.07 10.23
N GLU A 33 -13.06 -6.12 11.10
CA GLU A 33 -13.20 -5.71 12.49
C GLU A 33 -13.15 -4.19 12.62
N ARG A 34 -13.92 -3.68 13.59
CA ARG A 34 -13.92 -2.26 13.96
C ARG A 34 -13.87 -2.12 15.47
N VAL A 35 -13.09 -1.15 15.92
CA VAL A 35 -12.94 -0.78 17.33
C VAL A 35 -13.39 0.67 17.49
N THR A 36 -14.22 0.92 18.50
CA THR A 36 -14.57 2.29 18.91
C THR A 36 -13.72 2.67 20.10
N LEU A 37 -12.90 3.72 19.95
CA LEU A 37 -12.16 4.32 21.06
C LEU A 37 -12.93 5.52 21.61
N LEU A 38 -13.06 5.60 22.93
CA LEU A 38 -13.51 6.80 23.62
C LEU A 38 -12.32 7.45 24.30
N THR A 39 -12.03 8.72 23.98
CA THR A 39 -10.91 9.47 24.53
C THR A 39 -11.40 10.75 25.20
N ALA A 40 -10.68 11.24 26.21
CA ALA A 40 -11.02 12.50 26.87
C ALA A 40 -10.69 13.70 25.95
N GLU A 41 -9.61 13.59 25.18
CA GLU A 41 -9.14 14.58 24.22
C GLU A 41 -9.31 14.09 22.78
N GLU A 42 -9.10 15.00 21.83
CA GLU A 42 -9.14 14.70 20.40
C GLU A 42 -8.09 13.62 20.06
N PRO A 43 -8.48 12.51 19.41
CA PRO A 43 -7.63 11.32 19.30
C PRO A 43 -6.64 11.34 18.13
N THR A 44 -6.65 12.34 17.23
CA THR A 44 -5.88 12.30 15.97
C THR A 44 -4.39 12.10 16.21
N LEU A 45 -3.76 12.89 17.09
CA LEU A 45 -2.31 12.75 17.34
C LEU A 45 -1.94 11.38 17.95
N ILE A 46 -2.81 10.83 18.80
CA ILE A 46 -2.62 9.50 19.39
C ILE A 46 -2.74 8.44 18.30
N LEU A 47 -3.77 8.53 17.47
CA LEU A 47 -4.04 7.58 16.40
C LEU A 47 -2.98 7.65 15.29
N GLU A 48 -2.47 8.83 14.94
CA GLU A 48 -1.33 8.97 14.02
C GLU A 48 -0.08 8.28 14.57
N ALA A 49 0.26 8.51 15.85
CA ALA A 49 1.41 7.89 16.49
C ALA A 49 1.28 6.36 16.61
N VAL A 50 0.07 5.85 16.87
CA VAL A 50 -0.21 4.40 16.87
C VAL A 50 -0.14 3.85 15.45
N ASN A 51 -0.70 4.56 14.47
CA ASN A 51 -0.69 4.15 13.07
C ASN A 51 0.73 4.05 12.52
N LEU A 52 1.64 4.96 12.90
CA LEU A 52 3.07 4.85 12.55
C LEU A 52 3.70 3.56 13.10
N GLN A 53 3.41 3.19 14.35
CA GLN A 53 3.89 1.93 14.94
C GLN A 53 3.29 0.70 14.26
N LEU A 54 2.05 0.82 13.77
CA LEU A 54 1.34 -0.19 13.01
C LEU A 54 1.49 0.01 11.50
N ARG A 55 2.59 0.65 11.06
CA ARG A 55 3.01 0.76 9.65
C ARG A 55 1.91 1.30 8.70
N GLY A 56 1.09 2.22 9.17
CA GLY A 56 0.07 2.88 8.35
C GLY A 56 -1.15 2.03 8.02
N HIS A 57 -1.40 0.94 8.77
CA HIS A 57 -2.49 -0.01 8.51
C HIS A 57 -3.86 0.42 9.04
N LEU A 58 -3.97 1.53 9.77
CA LEU A 58 -5.23 1.99 10.34
C LEU A 58 -5.89 3.09 9.49
N ALA A 59 -7.21 3.10 9.52
CA ALA A 59 -8.05 4.22 9.11
C ALA A 59 -9.05 4.52 10.23
N TRP A 60 -9.37 5.80 10.42
CA TRP A 60 -10.31 6.21 11.45
C TRP A 60 -11.15 7.41 11.06
N THR A 61 -12.25 7.58 11.79
CA THR A 61 -13.03 8.82 11.81
C THR A 61 -13.30 9.20 13.25
N ALA A 62 -13.06 10.47 13.60
CA ALA A 62 -13.23 10.99 14.94
C ALA A 62 -14.40 11.98 14.99
N PHE A 63 -15.20 11.88 16.04
CA PHE A 63 -16.37 12.71 16.27
C PHE A 63 -16.33 13.28 17.69
N PRO A 64 -16.65 14.57 17.89
CA PRO A 64 -16.83 15.10 19.23
C PRO A 64 -18.09 14.50 19.87
N GLU A 65 -17.98 14.15 21.14
CA GLU A 65 -19.08 13.67 21.99
C GLU A 65 -19.13 14.52 23.27
N ALA A 66 -20.25 14.57 24.01
CA ALA A 66 -20.40 15.49 25.13
C ALA A 66 -19.29 15.32 26.20
N GLY A 67 -18.28 16.20 26.17
CA GLY A 67 -17.11 16.16 27.05
C GLY A 67 -16.08 15.07 26.72
N ALA A 68 -16.13 14.48 25.52
CA ALA A 68 -15.22 13.42 25.09
C ALA A 68 -15.09 13.39 23.56
N TRP A 69 -14.33 12.43 23.05
CA TRP A 69 -14.24 12.11 21.63
C TRP A 69 -14.47 10.63 21.39
N ARG A 70 -15.14 10.33 20.29
CA ARG A 70 -15.34 8.97 19.78
C ARG A 70 -14.58 8.81 18.48
N ALA A 71 -13.69 7.83 18.42
CA ALA A 71 -13.03 7.41 17.19
C ALA A 71 -13.48 6.02 16.77
N GLU A 72 -13.95 5.88 15.53
CA GLU A 72 -14.17 4.58 14.91
C GLU A 72 -12.93 4.20 14.11
N VAL A 73 -12.27 3.11 14.51
CA VAL A 73 -11.00 2.67 13.96
C VAL A 73 -11.18 1.31 13.27
N GLY A 74 -10.69 1.22 12.05
CA GLY A 74 -10.69 0.02 11.22
C GLY A 74 -9.33 -0.19 10.55
N LEU A 75 -9.17 -1.31 9.83
CA LEU A 75 -8.03 -1.45 8.92
C LEU A 75 -8.22 -0.53 7.71
N ARG A 76 -7.13 0.11 7.28
CA ARG A 76 -7.07 0.92 6.06
C ARG A 76 -7.58 0.12 4.87
N ALA A 77 -7.22 -1.16 4.75
CA ALA A 77 -7.65 -2.06 3.69
C ALA A 77 -9.19 -2.32 3.62
N ASP A 78 -9.95 -1.93 4.63
CA ASP A 78 -11.41 -2.15 4.69
C ASP A 78 -12.21 -0.86 4.42
N VAL A 79 -11.54 0.24 4.14
CA VAL A 79 -12.16 1.50 3.73
C VAL A 79 -11.70 1.88 2.32
N PRO A 80 -12.52 2.60 1.55
CA PRO A 80 -12.11 3.13 0.26
C PRO A 80 -10.81 3.96 0.36
N PRO A 81 -9.98 3.97 -0.70
CA PRO A 81 -8.86 4.90 -0.79
C PRO A 81 -9.36 6.35 -0.70
N ARG A 82 -8.59 7.19 -0.01
CA ARG A 82 -8.91 8.62 0.18
C ARG A 82 -8.71 9.44 -1.08
N ASP A 83 -7.67 9.09 -1.84
CA ASP A 83 -7.28 9.74 -3.08
C ASP A 83 -6.44 8.76 -3.93
N VAL A 84 -5.97 9.23 -5.08
CA VAL A 84 -5.13 8.45 -6.01
C VAL A 84 -3.81 8.02 -5.39
N ILE A 85 -3.19 8.86 -4.57
CA ILE A 85 -1.89 8.54 -3.95
C ILE A 85 -2.05 7.47 -2.87
N ASP A 86 -3.12 7.58 -2.07
CA ASP A 86 -3.53 6.55 -1.11
C ASP A 86 -3.82 5.22 -1.81
N LEU A 87 -4.46 5.25 -2.98
CA LEU A 87 -4.71 4.06 -3.81
C LEU A 87 -3.40 3.40 -4.27
N LEU A 88 -2.46 4.16 -4.83
CA LEU A 88 -1.16 3.62 -5.29
C LEU A 88 -0.36 3.01 -4.14
N ALA A 89 -0.22 3.71 -3.02
CA ALA A 89 0.49 3.20 -1.85
C ALA A 89 -0.13 1.93 -1.27
N ARG A 90 -1.46 1.78 -1.34
CA ARG A 90 -2.15 0.53 -0.97
C ARG A 90 -1.84 -0.60 -1.95
N HIS A 91 -1.71 -0.27 -3.23
CA HIS A 91 -1.34 -1.24 -4.26
C HIS A 91 0.11 -1.71 -4.10
N HIS A 92 1.06 -0.83 -3.75
CA HIS A 92 2.42 -1.21 -3.32
C HIS A 92 2.36 -2.23 -2.18
N ALA A 93 1.68 -1.91 -1.09
CA ALA A 93 1.60 -2.79 0.08
C ALA A 93 0.96 -4.17 -0.25
N TRP A 94 -0.01 -4.20 -1.18
CA TRP A 94 -0.60 -5.46 -1.65
C TRP A 94 0.39 -6.27 -2.51
N LEU A 95 1.09 -5.63 -3.45
CA LEU A 95 2.13 -6.26 -4.28
C LEU A 95 3.27 -6.81 -3.41
N ASP A 96 3.75 -6.05 -2.44
CA ASP A 96 4.73 -6.48 -1.45
C ASP A 96 4.31 -7.75 -0.72
N GLY A 97 3.04 -7.82 -0.30
CA GLY A 97 2.49 -8.99 0.37
C GLY A 97 2.52 -10.24 -0.51
N LEU A 98 2.14 -10.12 -1.79
CA LEU A 98 2.23 -11.22 -2.75
C LEU A 98 3.67 -11.64 -3.00
N PHE A 99 4.55 -10.67 -3.22
CA PHE A 99 5.96 -10.89 -3.50
C PHE A 99 6.67 -11.59 -2.35
N ALA A 100 6.44 -11.14 -1.11
CA ALA A 100 7.01 -11.73 0.09
C ALA A 100 6.55 -13.17 0.30
N ARG A 101 5.25 -13.47 0.09
CA ARG A 101 4.71 -14.84 0.18
C ARG A 101 5.32 -15.76 -0.89
N ALA A 102 5.43 -15.28 -2.13
CA ALA A 102 6.06 -16.04 -3.21
C ALA A 102 7.53 -16.34 -2.90
N LEU A 103 8.29 -15.33 -2.42
CA LEU A 103 9.68 -15.49 -2.00
C LEU A 103 9.84 -16.51 -0.86
N GLN A 104 8.96 -16.47 0.15
CA GLN A 104 8.96 -17.46 1.23
C GLN A 104 8.79 -18.89 0.72
N LEU A 105 7.88 -19.10 -0.24
CA LEU A 105 7.68 -20.42 -0.85
C LEU A 105 8.87 -20.86 -1.70
N VAL A 106 9.48 -19.95 -2.48
CA VAL A 106 10.71 -20.24 -3.23
C VAL A 106 11.84 -20.65 -2.28
N ASN A 107 12.04 -19.91 -1.19
CA ASN A 107 13.06 -20.22 -0.19
C ASN A 107 12.80 -21.56 0.53
N ALA A 108 11.54 -21.99 0.61
CA ALA A 108 11.14 -23.29 1.14
C ALA A 108 11.23 -24.43 0.09
N GLY A 109 11.67 -24.14 -1.15
CA GLY A 109 11.70 -25.10 -2.25
C GLY A 109 10.33 -25.40 -2.87
N ALA A 110 9.28 -24.69 -2.46
CA ALA A 110 7.90 -24.86 -2.93
C ALA A 110 7.61 -23.98 -4.16
N VAL A 111 8.44 -24.10 -5.20
CA VAL A 111 8.38 -23.26 -6.41
C VAL A 111 7.02 -23.33 -7.10
N ASP A 112 6.42 -24.52 -7.20
CA ASP A 112 5.10 -24.72 -7.81
C ASP A 112 3.98 -23.96 -7.07
N GLN A 113 4.12 -23.79 -5.75
CA GLN A 113 3.18 -23.02 -4.94
C GLN A 113 3.44 -21.51 -5.04
N ALA A 114 4.70 -21.11 -5.28
CA ALA A 114 5.06 -19.71 -5.48
C ALA A 114 4.56 -19.17 -6.82
N ALA A 115 4.54 -20.00 -7.87
CA ALA A 115 4.17 -19.63 -9.23
C ALA A 115 2.82 -18.88 -9.35
N PRO A 116 1.68 -19.35 -8.79
CA PRO A 116 0.41 -18.63 -8.89
C PRO A 116 0.43 -17.28 -8.15
N LEU A 117 1.09 -17.19 -7.00
CA LEU A 117 1.23 -15.92 -6.27
C LEU A 117 2.08 -14.93 -7.05
N PHE A 118 3.17 -15.40 -7.65
CA PHE A 118 4.04 -14.56 -8.47
C PHE A 118 3.36 -14.13 -9.78
N ALA A 119 2.54 -14.99 -10.39
CA ALA A 119 1.75 -14.61 -11.56
C ALA A 119 0.75 -13.49 -11.23
N CYS A 120 0.11 -13.57 -10.06
CA CYS A 120 -0.76 -12.50 -9.56
C CYS A 120 0.01 -11.20 -9.32
N PHE A 121 1.18 -11.29 -8.67
CA PHE A 121 2.10 -10.16 -8.48
C PHE A 121 2.53 -9.53 -9.82
N SER A 122 2.95 -10.34 -10.80
CA SER A 122 3.39 -9.86 -12.11
C SER A 122 2.28 -9.11 -12.84
N ALA A 123 1.08 -9.69 -12.90
CA ALA A 123 -0.08 -9.04 -13.51
C ALA A 123 -0.42 -7.72 -12.81
N GLY A 124 -0.40 -7.70 -11.48
CA GLY A 124 -0.63 -6.51 -10.67
C GLY A 124 0.41 -5.43 -10.92
N LEU A 125 1.70 -5.77 -10.87
CA LEU A 125 2.79 -4.81 -11.08
C LEU A 125 2.77 -4.20 -12.48
N ARG A 126 2.44 -4.99 -13.51
CA ARG A 126 2.26 -4.48 -14.87
C ARG A 126 1.08 -3.51 -14.97
N ALA A 127 -0.03 -3.80 -14.29
CA ALA A 127 -1.18 -2.90 -14.23
C ALA A 127 -0.84 -1.60 -13.48
N HIS A 128 -0.04 -1.68 -12.41
CA HIS A 128 0.46 -0.53 -11.66
C HIS A 128 1.29 0.40 -12.54
N ILE A 129 2.33 -0.15 -13.14
CA ILE A 129 3.22 0.57 -14.07
C ILE A 129 2.42 1.18 -15.21
N ALA A 130 1.44 0.47 -15.78
CA ALA A 130 0.63 0.99 -16.87
C ALA A 130 -0.23 2.20 -16.45
N VAL A 131 -0.71 2.24 -15.20
CA VAL A 131 -1.44 3.38 -14.64
C VAL A 131 -0.49 4.57 -14.47
N GLU A 132 0.69 4.35 -13.91
CA GLU A 132 1.65 5.42 -13.67
C GLU A 132 2.21 6.00 -14.96
N ASP A 133 2.72 5.15 -15.85
CA ASP A 133 3.32 5.54 -17.13
C ASP A 133 2.28 6.14 -18.09
N GLY A 134 1.13 5.48 -18.21
CA GLY A 134 0.16 5.76 -19.29
C GLY A 134 -1.01 6.65 -18.89
N VAL A 135 -1.19 6.95 -17.60
CA VAL A 135 -2.28 7.81 -17.13
C VAL A 135 -1.75 8.96 -16.29
N LEU A 136 -0.98 8.67 -15.24
CA LEU A 136 -0.56 9.71 -14.29
C LEU A 136 0.56 10.58 -14.85
N ALA A 137 1.58 9.99 -15.47
CA ALA A 137 2.66 10.75 -16.11
C ALA A 137 2.15 11.72 -17.20
N GLU A 138 1.09 11.34 -17.92
CA GLU A 138 0.48 12.17 -18.96
C GLU A 138 -0.44 13.26 -18.39
N ARG A 139 -1.23 12.93 -17.36
CA ARG A 139 -2.26 13.84 -16.81
C ARG A 139 -1.73 14.79 -15.73
N LEU A 140 -0.67 14.40 -15.02
CA LEU A 140 -0.11 15.14 -13.91
C LEU A 140 1.34 15.51 -14.24
N PRO A 141 1.54 16.56 -15.06
CA PRO A 141 2.88 16.95 -15.49
C PRO A 141 3.72 17.36 -14.28
N VAL A 142 4.94 16.84 -14.22
CA VAL A 142 5.94 17.25 -13.23
C VAL A 142 7.10 17.96 -13.93
N PRO A 143 7.87 18.82 -13.23
CA PRO A 143 9.03 19.48 -13.80
C PRO A 143 10.05 18.46 -14.32
N THR A 144 10.41 18.56 -15.60
CA THR A 144 11.42 17.69 -16.23
C THR A 144 12.77 18.40 -16.33
N GLN A 145 13.85 17.63 -16.34
CA GLN A 145 15.20 18.15 -16.52
C GLN A 145 15.85 17.58 -17.79
N PRO A 146 16.62 18.36 -18.57
CA PRO A 146 17.29 17.86 -19.77
C PRO A 146 18.21 16.66 -19.54
N ALA A 147 18.76 16.53 -18.34
CA ALA A 147 19.60 15.39 -17.94
C ALA A 147 18.82 14.09 -17.68
N GLY A 148 17.49 14.17 -17.50
CA GLY A 148 16.66 13.01 -17.15
C GLY A 148 16.83 12.52 -15.71
N ASP A 149 17.30 13.40 -14.82
CA ASP A 149 17.47 13.15 -13.38
C ASP A 149 16.28 13.67 -12.55
N ASP A 150 15.18 14.08 -13.20
CA ASP A 150 13.94 14.40 -12.52
C ASP A 150 13.19 13.13 -12.06
N PRO A 151 12.33 13.21 -11.02
CA PRO A 151 11.67 12.05 -10.44
C PRO A 151 10.87 11.20 -11.43
N LEU A 152 10.19 11.82 -12.40
CA LEU A 152 9.39 11.09 -13.39
C LEU A 152 10.29 10.35 -14.39
N SER A 153 11.31 11.02 -14.92
CA SER A 153 12.29 10.38 -15.82
C SER A 153 13.01 9.20 -15.17
N ILE A 154 13.33 9.30 -13.87
CA ILE A 154 13.92 8.22 -13.08
C ILE A 154 12.94 7.04 -12.95
N MET A 155 11.70 7.30 -12.53
CA MET A 155 10.65 6.29 -12.38
C MET A 155 10.42 5.51 -13.69
N LEU A 156 10.27 6.20 -14.82
CA LEU A 156 10.06 5.57 -16.14
C LEU A 156 11.23 4.66 -16.57
N ARG A 157 12.47 5.00 -16.16
CA ARG A 157 13.64 4.16 -16.43
C ARG A 157 13.65 2.93 -15.53
N GLU A 158 13.29 3.10 -14.26
CA GLU A 158 13.21 2.02 -13.27
C GLU A 158 12.12 1.01 -13.63
N HIS A 159 10.96 1.46 -14.12
CA HIS A 159 9.91 0.57 -14.63
C HIS A 159 10.41 -0.37 -15.73
N ARG A 160 11.24 0.12 -16.66
CA ARG A 160 11.82 -0.75 -17.70
C ARG A 160 12.77 -1.80 -17.13
N GLU A 161 13.54 -1.43 -16.11
CA GLU A 161 14.43 -2.36 -15.42
C GLU A 161 13.63 -3.41 -14.65
N ILE A 162 12.64 -2.98 -13.88
CA ILE A 162 11.72 -3.83 -13.12
C ILE A 162 11.02 -4.82 -14.04
N LEU A 163 10.46 -4.38 -15.17
CA LEU A 163 9.80 -5.26 -16.14
C LEU A 163 10.75 -6.29 -16.76
N SER A 164 12.02 -5.92 -16.93
CA SER A 164 13.06 -6.85 -17.42
C SER A 164 13.40 -7.91 -16.37
N GLN A 165 13.55 -7.51 -15.11
CA GLN A 165 13.80 -8.43 -13.98
C GLN A 165 12.59 -9.35 -13.74
N LEU A 166 11.38 -8.82 -13.86
CA LEU A 166 10.12 -9.56 -13.76
C LEU A 166 10.06 -10.70 -14.78
N ALA A 167 10.41 -10.43 -16.04
CA ALA A 167 10.42 -11.44 -17.11
C ALA A 167 11.44 -12.57 -16.85
N LEU A 168 12.57 -12.28 -16.19
CA LEU A 168 13.54 -13.31 -15.80
C LEU A 168 12.95 -14.24 -14.73
N LEU A 169 12.27 -13.69 -13.73
CA LEU A 169 11.63 -14.50 -12.70
C LEU A 169 10.46 -15.34 -13.23
N GLU A 170 9.65 -14.80 -14.15
CA GLU A 170 8.58 -15.57 -14.82
C GLU A 170 9.13 -16.83 -15.51
N ARG A 171 10.31 -16.72 -16.13
CA ARG A 171 11.00 -17.87 -16.73
C ARG A 171 11.47 -18.86 -15.68
N CYS A 172 12.07 -18.40 -14.59
CA CYS A 172 12.57 -19.28 -13.52
C CYS A 172 11.45 -20.06 -12.82
N LEU A 173 10.25 -19.47 -12.75
CA LEU A 173 9.07 -20.09 -12.13
C LEU A 173 8.24 -20.91 -13.10
N THR A 174 8.66 -21.04 -14.36
CA THR A 174 8.01 -21.94 -15.32
C THR A 174 8.25 -23.39 -14.89
N PRO A 175 7.22 -24.26 -14.83
CA PRO A 175 7.39 -25.65 -14.44
C PRO A 175 8.46 -26.37 -15.27
N GLY A 176 9.41 -27.01 -14.59
CA GLY A 176 10.53 -27.71 -15.22
C GLY A 176 11.63 -26.82 -15.79
N ALA A 177 11.63 -25.52 -15.50
CA ALA A 177 12.71 -24.61 -15.89
C ALA A 177 14.05 -25.05 -15.26
N PRO A 178 15.13 -25.20 -16.05
CA PRO A 178 16.45 -25.50 -15.50
C PRO A 178 16.98 -24.39 -14.58
N GLU A 179 16.49 -23.15 -14.76
CA GLU A 179 16.86 -21.97 -13.96
C GLU A 179 16.09 -21.86 -12.63
N ALA A 180 15.23 -22.83 -12.26
CA ALA A 180 14.45 -22.75 -11.02
C ALA A 180 15.32 -22.59 -9.75
N ALA A 181 16.55 -23.13 -9.77
CA ALA A 181 17.51 -22.97 -8.68
C ALA A 181 18.00 -21.52 -8.51
N GLU A 182 17.90 -20.67 -9.54
CA GLU A 182 18.32 -19.27 -9.53
C GLU A 182 17.22 -18.32 -9.06
N ALA A 183 15.97 -18.79 -8.95
CA ALA A 183 14.82 -17.98 -8.63
C ALA A 183 15.03 -17.12 -7.37
N GLY A 184 15.57 -17.70 -6.29
CA GLY A 184 15.83 -16.98 -5.04
C GLY A 184 16.76 -15.77 -5.22
N ALA A 185 17.78 -15.87 -6.07
CA ALA A 185 18.71 -14.77 -6.34
C ALA A 185 18.01 -13.64 -7.12
N PHE A 186 17.20 -13.98 -8.12
CA PHE A 186 16.44 -12.98 -8.88
C PHE A 186 15.36 -12.31 -8.03
N PHE A 187 14.72 -13.03 -7.11
CA PHE A 187 13.81 -12.43 -6.12
C PHE A 187 14.54 -11.41 -5.24
N ALA A 188 15.75 -11.71 -4.76
CA ALA A 188 16.51 -10.78 -3.94
C ALA A 188 16.91 -9.51 -4.72
N ILE A 189 17.29 -9.65 -5.98
CA ILE A 189 17.60 -8.51 -6.86
C ILE A 189 16.37 -7.63 -7.05
N LEU A 190 15.24 -8.23 -7.48
CA LEU A 190 14.01 -7.49 -7.73
C LEU A 190 13.48 -6.84 -6.44
N SER A 191 13.56 -7.52 -5.30
CA SER A 191 13.20 -6.93 -4.00
C SER A 191 13.99 -5.64 -3.71
N GLY A 192 15.30 -5.65 -3.95
CA GLY A 192 16.15 -4.47 -3.76
C GLY A 192 15.85 -3.35 -4.73
N THR A 193 15.44 -3.67 -5.97
CA THR A 193 15.02 -2.68 -6.97
C THR A 193 13.67 -2.06 -6.59
N LEU A 194 12.65 -2.86 -6.26
CA LEU A 194 11.32 -2.39 -5.85
C LEU A 194 11.39 -1.48 -4.62
N ALA A 195 12.06 -1.91 -3.55
CA ALA A 195 12.15 -1.13 -2.32
C ALA A 195 12.79 0.25 -2.53
N LYS A 196 13.76 0.36 -3.45
CA LYS A 196 14.39 1.64 -3.80
C LYS A 196 13.49 2.51 -4.66
N HIS A 197 12.78 1.89 -5.59
CA HIS A 197 11.85 2.51 -6.51
C HIS A 197 10.66 3.11 -5.76
N GLU A 198 9.94 2.31 -4.98
CA GLU A 198 8.79 2.73 -4.17
C GLU A 198 9.19 3.85 -3.20
N HIS A 199 10.35 3.72 -2.53
CA HIS A 199 10.85 4.76 -1.64
C HIS A 199 11.03 6.10 -2.38
N ARG A 200 11.58 6.09 -3.61
CA ARG A 200 11.74 7.32 -4.40
C ARG A 200 10.42 7.88 -4.86
N GLU A 201 9.48 7.04 -5.28
CA GLU A 201 8.16 7.50 -5.69
C GLU A 201 7.43 8.17 -4.55
N GLU A 202 7.31 7.47 -3.42
CA GLU A 202 6.57 7.96 -2.26
C GLU A 202 7.16 9.24 -1.66
N ASN A 203 8.49 9.40 -1.70
CA ASN A 203 9.15 10.56 -1.11
C ASN A 203 9.40 11.71 -2.09
N ASN A 204 9.49 11.45 -3.40
CA ASN A 204 9.87 12.48 -4.39
C ASN A 204 8.79 12.74 -5.45
N LEU A 205 8.11 11.70 -5.95
CA LEU A 205 7.14 11.83 -7.06
C LEU A 205 5.71 12.03 -6.56
N PHE A 206 5.25 11.23 -5.61
CA PHE A 206 3.91 11.32 -5.02
C PHE A 206 3.61 12.70 -4.42
N PRO A 207 4.56 13.42 -3.78
CA PRO A 207 4.31 14.79 -3.35
C PRO A 207 4.09 15.78 -4.51
N LEU A 208 4.66 15.53 -5.69
CA LEU A 208 4.44 16.35 -6.89
C LEU A 208 3.08 16.04 -7.51
N TRP A 209 2.75 14.76 -7.67
CA TRP A 209 1.42 14.34 -8.12
C TRP A 209 0.30 14.75 -7.16
N SER A 210 0.54 14.73 -5.85
CA SER A 210 -0.42 15.23 -4.85
C SER A 210 -0.78 16.70 -5.09
N ARG A 211 0.22 17.53 -5.45
CA ARG A 211 -0.02 18.94 -5.80
C ARG A 211 -0.79 19.06 -7.10
N GLY A 212 -0.37 18.34 -8.15
CA GLY A 212 -1.06 18.33 -9.43
C GLY A 212 -2.52 17.87 -9.30
N LEU A 213 -2.79 16.87 -8.47
CA LEU A 213 -4.14 16.42 -8.14
C LEU A 213 -4.93 17.53 -7.43
N ALA A 214 -4.33 18.22 -6.45
CA ALA A 214 -4.99 19.30 -5.73
C ALA A 214 -5.45 20.44 -6.63
N ASP A 215 -4.72 20.69 -7.73
CA ASP A 215 -5.05 21.70 -8.76
C ASP A 215 -6.23 21.28 -9.67
N LEU A 216 -6.56 19.99 -9.74
CA LEU A 216 -7.70 19.50 -10.52
C LEU A 216 -9.04 19.83 -9.84
N PRO A 217 -10.13 20.03 -10.60
CA PRO A 217 -11.47 20.11 -10.05
C PRO A 217 -11.84 18.87 -9.20
N PRO A 218 -12.62 19.00 -8.10
CA PRO A 218 -13.00 17.86 -7.26
C PRO A 218 -13.65 16.71 -8.02
N GLU A 219 -14.52 17.00 -8.99
CA GLU A 219 -15.17 16.00 -9.83
C GLU A 219 -14.19 15.26 -10.75
N GLU A 220 -13.13 15.93 -11.19
CA GLU A 220 -12.09 15.31 -12.01
C GLU A 220 -11.17 14.41 -11.18
N ARG A 221 -10.80 14.85 -9.97
CA ARG A 221 -10.08 13.99 -9.01
C ARG A 221 -10.87 12.72 -8.69
N GLN A 222 -12.17 12.85 -8.44
CA GLN A 222 -13.03 11.72 -8.11
C GLN A 222 -13.14 10.75 -9.30
N ARG A 223 -13.37 11.26 -10.52
CA ARG A 223 -13.40 10.42 -11.73
C ARG A 223 -12.08 9.72 -12.00
N LEU A 224 -10.95 10.40 -11.78
CA LEU A 224 -9.64 9.79 -11.91
C LEU A 224 -9.47 8.66 -10.89
N LEU A 225 -9.83 8.89 -9.62
CA LEU A 225 -9.77 7.85 -8.59
C LEU A 225 -10.60 6.62 -8.99
N GLU A 226 -11.85 6.82 -9.41
CA GLU A 226 -12.75 5.74 -9.83
C GLU A 226 -12.22 4.95 -11.03
N ASP A 227 -11.69 5.64 -12.06
CA ASP A 227 -11.06 5.01 -13.22
C ASP A 227 -9.85 4.17 -12.81
N LEU A 228 -8.98 4.69 -11.94
CA LEU A 228 -7.80 3.96 -11.49
C LEU A 228 -8.14 2.78 -10.58
N GLN A 229 -9.17 2.87 -9.75
CA GLN A 229 -9.68 1.73 -8.99
C GLN A 229 -10.16 0.59 -9.89
N GLY A 230 -10.69 0.89 -11.08
CA GLY A 230 -11.07 -0.11 -12.07
C GLY A 230 -9.90 -0.74 -12.82
N ARG A 231 -8.74 -0.08 -12.85
CA ARG A 231 -7.52 -0.53 -13.55
C ARG A 231 -6.56 -1.31 -12.66
N LEU A 232 -6.52 -0.98 -11.37
CA LEU A 232 -5.62 -1.61 -10.40
C LEU A 232 -6.28 -2.82 -9.73
N PRO A 233 -5.80 -4.05 -10.00
CA PRO A 233 -6.39 -5.24 -9.41
C PRO A 233 -6.01 -5.37 -7.93
N PHE A 234 -7.01 -5.57 -7.07
CA PHE A 234 -6.81 -6.09 -5.71
C PHE A 234 -7.42 -7.49 -5.65
N ALA A 235 -6.74 -8.46 -6.25
CA ALA A 235 -7.16 -9.85 -6.11
C ALA A 235 -6.82 -10.32 -4.69
N ASP A 236 -7.81 -10.89 -4.00
CA ASP A 236 -7.51 -11.60 -2.76
C ASP A 236 -6.65 -12.81 -3.12
N GLY A 237 -5.40 -12.81 -2.67
CA GLY A 237 -4.48 -13.95 -2.77
C GLY A 237 -4.88 -15.11 -1.84
N SER A 238 -6.18 -15.34 -1.68
CA SER A 238 -6.76 -16.48 -0.97
C SER A 238 -6.67 -17.73 -1.85
N GLY A 239 -5.46 -18.30 -1.85
CA GLY A 239 -5.25 -19.74 -1.72
C GLY A 239 -4.73 -20.00 -0.31
#